data_AF-A0A4Y7RIS1-F1
#
_entry.id   AF-A0A4Y7RIS1-F1
#
_cell.length_a   1.000
_cell.length_b   1.000
_cell.length_c   1.000
_cell.angle_alpha   90.00
_cell.angle_beta   90.00
_cell.angle_gamma   90.00
#
_symmetry.space_group_name_H-M   'P 1'
#
loop_
_entity.id
_entity.type
_entity.pdbx_description
1 polymer ?
#
loop_
_entity_poly.entity_id
_entity_poly.type
_entity_poly.pdbx_seq_one_letter_code
_entity_poly.pdbx_strand_id
1 'polypeptide(L)'
;MKKYWIIPFVILIALVGAWFFRWEKGPTQTKDGLTVIYLRDRWTCQSWVKFYGVSGGRLYSGEMRPVVSPNDIANRKLKILNSSETTQRKLDLNKQIDDYNKEKSQHHFAHLTYFELVKKNKELADMKNGNRFSFLLPIDEISRHQEYEQGISENIIYEQDLWIDANEKYNKAKSELANQPKNAEERAESELRTWAWQVRKIATGIWAGLLLLTILITVILLKQDKKTT
;
A
#
# COMPACT_ATOMS: atom_id res chain seq x y z
N MET A 1 17.40 41.91 45.62
CA MET A 1 17.07 40.47 45.56
C MET A 1 17.24 39.99 44.12
N LYS A 2 17.91 38.86 43.88
CA LYS A 2 18.13 38.32 42.52
C LYS A 2 16.85 37.62 42.06
N LYS A 3 16.23 38.09 40.97
CA LYS A 3 14.99 37.53 40.41
C LYS A 3 15.27 36.27 39.58
N TYR A 4 15.55 35.15 40.24
CA TYR A 4 15.93 33.89 39.57
C TYR A 4 14.84 33.31 38.64
N TRP A 5 13.57 33.69 38.84
CA TRP A 5 12.46 33.25 37.99
C TRP A 5 12.48 33.84 36.57
N ILE A 6 13.25 34.90 36.31
CA ILE A 6 13.33 35.53 34.99
C ILE A 6 13.91 34.57 33.95
N ILE A 7 14.94 33.79 34.31
CA ILE A 7 15.62 32.88 33.38
C ILE A 7 14.65 31.84 32.78
N PRO A 8 13.94 31.01 33.57
CA PRO A 8 13.01 30.03 32.99
C PRO A 8 11.80 30.69 32.32
N PHE A 9 11.41 31.91 32.72
CA PHE A 9 10.39 32.66 31.99
C PHE A 9 10.84 33.07 30.59
N VAL A 10 12.07 33.53 30.42
CA VAL A 10 12.66 33.81 29.10
C VAL A 10 12.75 32.53 28.27
N ILE A 11 13.17 31.41 28.87
CA ILE A 11 13.19 30.09 28.19
C ILE A 11 11.78 29.67 27.76
N LEU A 12 10.76 29.91 28.60
CA LEU A 12 9.37 29.61 28.27
C LEU A 12 8.91 30.39 27.04
N ILE A 13 9.19 31.70 26.98
CA ILE A 13 8.89 32.53 25.81
C ILE A 13 9.61 31.99 24.58
N ALA A 14 10.89 31.63 24.70
CA ALA A 14 11.66 31.07 23.60
C ALA A 14 11.08 29.73 23.09
N LEU A 15 10.64 28.84 23.99
CA LEU A 15 10.02 27.56 23.63
C LEU A 15 8.67 27.73 22.93
N VAL A 16 7.84 28.68 23.38
CA VAL A 16 6.59 29.03 22.70
C VAL A 16 6.88 29.64 21.33
N GLY A 17 7.85 30.54 21.24
CA GLY A 17 8.30 31.11 19.97
C GLY A 17 8.77 30.03 18.99
N ALA A 18 9.59 29.09 19.46
CA ALA A 18 10.12 27.98 18.66
C ALA A 18 9.01 27.12 18.02
N TRP A 19 7.83 27.00 18.64
CA TRP A 19 6.68 26.31 18.06
C TRP A 19 6.15 27.01 16.81
N PHE A 20 6.04 28.34 16.84
CA PHE A 20 5.60 29.12 15.67
C PHE A 20 6.60 29.03 14.50
N PHE A 21 7.89 28.89 14.80
CA PHE A 21 8.94 28.71 13.80
C PHE A 21 9.15 27.27 13.35
N ARG A 22 8.37 26.30 13.83
CA ARG A 22 8.51 24.90 13.45
C ARG A 22 8.23 24.66 11.97
N TRP A 23 7.24 25.35 11.42
CA TRP A 23 6.75 25.11 10.07
C TRP A 23 7.24 26.17 9.10
N GLU A 24 7.95 25.73 8.07
CA GLU A 24 8.24 26.54 6.90
C GLU A 24 7.16 26.31 5.85
N LYS A 25 6.48 27.40 5.45
CA LYS A 25 5.46 27.35 4.39
C LYS A 25 6.15 27.40 3.04
N GLY A 26 5.95 26.35 2.25
CA GLY A 26 6.37 26.27 0.86
C GLY A 26 5.30 26.81 -0.10
N PRO A 27 5.42 26.50 -1.41
CA PRO A 27 4.44 26.91 -2.41
C PRO A 27 3.05 26.33 -2.09
N THR A 28 2.03 27.02 -2.56
CA THR A 28 0.64 26.54 -2.53
C THR A 28 0.18 26.39 -3.98
N GLN A 29 -0.40 25.24 -4.30
CA GLN A 29 -0.93 24.96 -5.62
C GLN A 29 -2.41 24.62 -5.48
N THR A 30 -3.26 25.21 -6.32
CA THR A 30 -4.68 24.87 -6.37
C THR A 30 -5.00 24.35 -7.75
N LYS A 31 -5.52 23.13 -7.83
CA LYS A 31 -5.91 22.49 -9.08
C LYS A 31 -7.18 21.68 -8.87
N ASP A 32 -8.16 21.83 -9.76
CA ASP A 32 -9.40 21.05 -9.78
C ASP A 32 -10.15 21.05 -8.42
N GLY A 33 -10.21 22.21 -7.74
CA GLY A 33 -10.86 22.34 -6.44
C GLY A 33 -10.08 21.76 -5.25
N LEU A 34 -8.86 21.28 -5.47
CA LEU A 34 -7.93 20.82 -4.44
C LEU A 34 -6.78 21.82 -4.27
N THR A 35 -6.62 22.34 -3.06
CA THR A 35 -5.47 23.14 -2.65
C THR A 35 -4.46 22.26 -1.91
N VAL A 36 -3.24 22.22 -2.43
CA VAL A 36 -2.09 21.52 -1.86
C VAL A 36 -1.09 22.55 -1.35
N ILE A 37 -0.83 22.53 -0.05
CA ILE A 37 0.15 23.41 0.61
C ILE A 37 1.36 22.56 0.98
N TYR A 38 2.52 22.91 0.43
CA TYR A 38 3.78 22.27 0.80
C TYR A 38 4.32 22.90 2.08
N LEU A 39 4.77 22.07 3.02
CA LEU A 39 5.27 22.47 4.33
C LEU A 39 6.57 21.72 4.60
N ARG A 40 7.50 22.35 5.33
CA ARG A 40 8.70 21.68 5.85
C ARG A 40 8.75 21.81 7.37
N ASP A 41 8.85 20.67 8.06
CA ASP A 41 9.07 20.64 9.50
C ASP A 41 10.55 20.89 9.76
N ARG A 42 10.89 22.04 10.33
CA ARG A 42 12.28 22.42 10.60
C ARG A 42 12.93 21.56 11.69
N TRP A 43 12.15 20.93 12.56
CA TRP A 43 12.69 20.11 13.63
C TRP A 43 13.11 18.73 13.15
N THR A 44 12.37 18.16 12.20
CA THR A 44 12.64 16.82 11.66
C THR A 44 13.23 16.86 10.26
N CYS A 45 13.39 18.05 9.67
CA CYS A 45 13.73 18.30 8.28
C CYS A 45 12.82 17.59 7.25
N GLN A 46 11.66 17.10 7.68
CA GLN A 46 10.73 16.31 6.85
C GLN A 46 9.81 17.25 6.08
N SER A 47 9.60 16.94 4.79
CA SER A 47 8.60 17.65 3.97
C SER A 47 7.22 17.03 4.15
N TRP A 48 6.20 17.88 4.11
CA TRP A 48 4.79 17.54 4.29
C TRP A 48 3.95 18.25 3.24
N VAL A 49 2.81 17.68 2.91
CA VAL A 49 1.76 18.30 2.10
C VAL A 49 0.49 18.35 2.91
N LYS A 50 -0.21 19.48 2.84
CA LYS A 50 -1.51 19.69 3.49
C LYS A 50 -2.58 19.92 2.43
N PHE A 51 -3.63 19.13 2.49
CA PHE A 51 -4.70 19.11 1.49
C PHE A 51 -5.96 19.84 2.00
N TYR A 52 -6.58 20.63 1.12
CA TYR A 52 -7.86 21.29 1.33
C TYR A 52 -8.73 21.22 0.07
N GLY A 53 -10.04 21.11 0.22
CA GLY A 53 -10.98 21.13 -0.91
C GLY A 53 -11.45 19.73 -1.33
N VAL A 54 -11.95 19.58 -2.55
CA VAL A 54 -12.56 18.33 -3.03
C VAL A 54 -11.80 17.79 -4.23
N SER A 55 -11.46 16.50 -4.23
CA SER A 55 -10.86 15.82 -5.37
C SER A 55 -11.29 14.35 -5.41
N GLY A 56 -11.69 13.87 -6.59
CA GLY A 56 -12.12 12.46 -6.77
C GLY A 56 -13.26 12.03 -5.84
N GLY A 57 -14.21 12.94 -5.55
CA GLY A 57 -15.31 12.69 -4.63
C GLY A 57 -14.95 12.66 -3.15
N ARG A 58 -13.70 12.97 -2.77
CA ARG A 58 -13.23 13.06 -1.38
C ARG A 58 -13.03 14.51 -0.96
N LEU A 59 -13.55 14.86 0.22
CA LEU A 59 -13.36 16.17 0.86
C LEU A 59 -12.13 16.12 1.78
N TYR A 60 -11.20 17.05 1.56
CA TYR A 60 -10.00 17.25 2.36
C TYR A 60 -10.14 18.51 3.21
N SER A 61 -9.89 18.39 4.52
CA SER A 61 -9.95 19.50 5.47
C SER A 61 -8.69 19.57 6.33
N GLY A 62 -7.58 19.92 5.69
CA GLY A 62 -6.28 20.08 6.36
C GLY A 62 -5.54 18.78 6.66
N GLU A 63 -5.87 17.69 5.96
CA GLU A 63 -5.14 16.42 6.06
C GLU A 63 -3.67 16.64 5.69
N MET A 64 -2.75 16.16 6.53
CA MET A 64 -1.31 16.27 6.29
C MET A 64 -0.71 14.90 5.95
N ARG A 65 0.13 14.84 4.92
CA ARG A 65 0.91 13.65 4.57
C ARG A 65 2.39 13.98 4.43
N PRO A 66 3.29 13.11 4.91
CA PRO A 66 4.72 13.32 4.68
C PRO A 66 5.03 13.04 3.20
N VAL A 67 5.90 13.87 2.63
CA VAL A 67 6.43 13.69 1.28
C VAL A 67 7.69 12.84 1.38
N VAL A 68 7.69 11.68 0.74
CA VAL A 68 8.83 10.77 0.73
C VAL A 68 9.56 10.94 -0.60
N SER A 69 10.90 11.02 -0.55
CA SER A 69 11.71 11.13 -1.76
C SER A 69 11.65 9.83 -2.58
N PRO A 70 11.54 9.89 -3.92
CA PRO A 70 11.63 8.71 -4.76
C PRO A 70 12.91 7.90 -4.52
N ASN A 71 14.03 8.57 -4.23
CA ASN A 71 15.30 7.90 -3.93
C ASN A 71 15.24 7.12 -2.62
N ASP A 72 14.56 7.64 -1.59
CA ASP A 72 14.41 6.95 -0.30
C ASP A 72 13.50 5.72 -0.45
N ILE A 73 12.43 5.84 -1.24
CA ILE A 73 11.55 4.72 -1.59
C ILE A 73 12.36 3.66 -2.34
N ALA A 74 13.12 4.03 -3.36
CA ALA A 74 13.95 3.10 -4.13
C ALA A 74 14.99 2.38 -3.24
N ASN A 75 15.69 3.12 -2.38
CA ASN A 75 16.66 2.55 -1.44
C ASN A 75 16.00 1.58 -0.44
N ARG A 76 14.83 1.93 0.10
CA ARG A 76 14.10 1.06 1.03
C ARG A 76 13.51 -0.16 0.32
N LYS A 77 12.98 0.00 -0.90
CA LYS A 77 12.51 -1.08 -1.78
C LYS A 77 13.60 -2.11 -2.01
N LEU A 78 14.83 -1.67 -2.36
CA LEU A 78 15.97 -2.57 -2.52
C LEU A 78 16.29 -3.35 -1.23
N LYS A 79 16.25 -2.69 -0.06
CA LYS A 79 16.45 -3.37 1.23
C LYS A 79 15.38 -4.42 1.52
N ILE A 80 14.12 -4.14 1.18
CA ILE A 80 13.00 -5.09 1.33
C ILE A 80 13.19 -6.27 0.39
N LEU A 81 13.48 -6.02 -0.89
CA LEU A 81 13.69 -7.08 -1.88
C LEU A 81 14.88 -7.99 -1.54
N ASN A 82 15.94 -7.43 -0.96
CA ASN A 82 17.13 -8.17 -0.54
C ASN A 82 17.00 -8.78 0.86
N SER A 83 15.84 -8.68 1.52
CA SER A 83 15.61 -9.33 2.82
C SER A 83 15.57 -10.85 2.67
N SER A 84 15.97 -11.58 3.72
CA SER A 84 15.88 -13.03 3.77
C SER A 84 14.44 -13.51 3.60
N GLU A 85 13.48 -12.82 4.22
CA GLU A 85 12.04 -13.09 4.09
C GLU A 85 11.56 -13.02 2.63
N THR A 86 11.87 -11.93 1.92
CA THR A 86 11.43 -11.75 0.52
C THR A 86 12.15 -12.73 -0.42
N THR A 87 13.43 -13.00 -0.14
CA THR A 87 14.22 -13.99 -0.90
C THR A 87 13.63 -15.39 -0.72
N GLN A 88 13.30 -15.79 0.52
CA GLN A 88 12.68 -17.09 0.79
C GLN A 88 11.31 -17.19 0.14
N ARG A 89 10.47 -16.14 0.27
CA ARG A 89 9.15 -16.11 -0.36
C ARG A 89 9.24 -16.25 -1.88
N LYS A 90 10.24 -15.64 -2.51
CA LYS A 90 10.50 -15.78 -3.95
C LYS A 90 10.87 -17.21 -4.32
N LEU A 91 11.73 -17.86 -3.53
CA LEU A 91 12.07 -19.28 -3.74
C LEU A 91 10.86 -20.19 -3.59
N ASP A 92 10.04 -19.96 -2.56
CA ASP A 92 8.81 -20.74 -2.32
C ASP A 92 7.81 -20.58 -3.46
N LEU A 93 7.61 -19.35 -3.97
CA LEU A 93 6.73 -19.07 -5.11
C LEU A 93 7.24 -19.73 -6.39
N ASN A 94 8.54 -19.69 -6.67
CA ASN A 94 9.10 -20.38 -7.84
C ASN A 94 8.87 -21.89 -7.75
N LYS A 95 9.10 -22.49 -6.57
CA LYS A 95 8.82 -23.91 -6.35
C LYS A 95 7.34 -24.24 -6.58
N GLN A 96 6.43 -23.44 -6.04
CA GLN A 96 4.99 -23.62 -6.27
C GLN A 96 4.62 -23.50 -7.75
N ILE A 97 5.20 -22.55 -8.47
CA ILE A 97 4.98 -22.38 -9.92
C ILE A 97 5.42 -23.64 -10.67
N ASP A 98 6.57 -24.22 -10.33
CA ASP A 98 7.07 -25.44 -10.94
C ASP A 98 6.16 -26.64 -10.62
N ASP A 99 5.75 -26.79 -9.37
CA ASP A 99 4.83 -27.84 -8.91
C ASP A 99 3.46 -27.75 -9.63
N TYR A 100 2.84 -26.57 -9.66
CA TYR A 100 1.57 -26.34 -10.36
C TYR A 100 1.69 -26.50 -11.87
N ASN A 101 2.82 -26.13 -12.47
CA ASN A 101 3.04 -26.33 -13.89
C ASN A 101 3.17 -27.83 -14.23
N LYS A 102 3.77 -28.62 -13.35
CA LYS A 102 3.83 -30.08 -13.47
C LYS A 102 2.44 -30.70 -13.36
N GLU A 103 1.66 -30.32 -12.35
CA GLU A 103 0.26 -30.76 -12.16
C GLU A 103 -0.61 -30.41 -13.38
N LYS A 104 -0.55 -29.15 -13.82
CA LYS A 104 -1.22 -28.70 -15.06
C LYS A 104 -0.80 -29.53 -16.27
N SER A 105 0.48 -29.90 -16.38
CA SER A 105 0.96 -30.72 -17.50
C SER A 105 0.43 -32.15 -17.46
N GLN A 106 0.21 -32.72 -16.27
CA GLN A 106 -0.37 -34.05 -16.09
C GLN A 106 -1.81 -34.11 -16.63
N HIS A 107 -2.58 -33.05 -16.41
CA HIS A 107 -3.99 -32.97 -16.82
C HIS A 107 -4.20 -32.33 -18.21
N HIS A 108 -3.11 -31.93 -18.89
CA HIS A 108 -3.19 -31.17 -20.14
C HIS A 108 -3.89 -31.93 -21.28
N PHE A 109 -3.68 -33.24 -21.37
CA PHE A 109 -4.33 -34.06 -22.39
C PHE A 109 -5.86 -34.09 -22.22
N ALA A 110 -6.34 -34.27 -20.99
CA ALA A 110 -7.77 -34.24 -20.69
C ALA A 110 -8.37 -32.87 -21.01
N HIS A 111 -7.65 -31.79 -20.71
CA HIS A 111 -8.06 -30.43 -21.07
C HIS A 111 -8.28 -30.25 -22.58
N LEU A 112 -7.29 -30.64 -23.39
CA LEU A 112 -7.40 -30.58 -24.85
C LEU A 112 -8.57 -31.43 -25.36
N THR A 113 -8.71 -32.64 -24.83
CA THR A 113 -9.79 -33.57 -25.20
C THR A 113 -11.17 -33.00 -24.84
N TYR A 114 -11.33 -32.48 -23.63
CA TYR A 114 -12.57 -31.84 -23.17
C TYR A 114 -12.95 -30.69 -24.13
N PHE A 115 -11.99 -29.83 -24.46
CA PHE A 115 -12.20 -28.68 -25.32
C PHE A 115 -12.63 -29.07 -26.74
N GLU A 116 -12.00 -30.10 -27.32
CA GLU A 116 -12.39 -30.66 -28.62
C GLU A 116 -13.83 -31.21 -28.60
N LEU A 117 -14.20 -31.94 -27.55
CA LEU A 117 -15.53 -32.52 -27.39
C LEU A 117 -16.61 -31.44 -27.20
N VAL A 118 -16.36 -30.45 -26.35
CA VAL A 118 -17.28 -29.32 -26.14
C VAL A 118 -17.46 -28.54 -27.45
N LYS A 119 -16.38 -28.27 -28.18
CA LYS A 119 -16.45 -27.61 -29.49
C LYS A 119 -17.33 -28.38 -30.46
N LYS A 120 -17.12 -29.69 -30.58
CA LYS A 120 -17.92 -30.56 -31.45
C LYS A 120 -19.40 -30.59 -31.03
N ASN A 121 -19.68 -30.67 -29.74
CA ASN A 121 -21.05 -30.67 -29.21
C ASN A 121 -21.76 -29.34 -29.49
N LYS A 122 -21.05 -28.22 -29.35
CA LYS A 122 -21.53 -26.89 -29.71
C LYS A 122 -21.85 -26.80 -31.21
N GLU A 123 -20.95 -27.25 -32.08
CA GLU A 123 -21.17 -27.28 -33.54
C GLU A 123 -22.43 -28.10 -33.90
N LEU A 124 -22.63 -29.26 -33.26
CA LEU A 124 -23.83 -30.08 -33.47
C LEU A 124 -25.11 -29.40 -32.98
N ALA A 125 -25.07 -28.69 -31.85
CA ALA A 125 -26.20 -27.92 -31.33
C ALA A 125 -26.55 -26.75 -32.26
N ASP A 126 -25.54 -26.03 -32.74
CA ASP A 126 -25.69 -24.90 -33.67
C ASP A 126 -26.30 -25.35 -35.02
N MET A 127 -25.86 -26.51 -35.53
CA MET A 127 -26.44 -27.13 -36.72
C MET A 127 -27.91 -27.49 -36.54
N LYS A 128 -28.30 -28.02 -35.37
CA LYS A 128 -29.70 -28.36 -35.06
C LYS A 128 -30.58 -27.11 -34.92
N ASN A 129 -30.05 -26.05 -34.33
CA ASN A 129 -30.80 -24.83 -34.04
C ASN A 129 -30.85 -23.84 -35.21
N GLY A 130 -30.23 -24.17 -36.36
CA GLY A 130 -30.20 -23.31 -37.54
C GLY A 130 -29.40 -22.01 -37.37
N ASN A 131 -28.64 -21.88 -36.28
CA ASN A 131 -27.97 -20.64 -35.89
C ASN A 131 -26.50 -20.70 -36.33
N ARG A 132 -26.21 -20.34 -37.58
CA ARG A 132 -24.86 -20.44 -38.19
C ARG A 132 -23.84 -19.39 -37.70
N PHE A 133 -24.21 -18.50 -36.79
CA PHE A 133 -23.45 -17.27 -36.48
C PHE A 133 -22.70 -17.26 -35.13
N SER A 134 -22.79 -18.29 -34.30
CA SER A 134 -22.13 -18.41 -32.98
C SER A 134 -20.65 -18.85 -33.03
N PHE A 135 -20.08 -19.06 -34.22
CA PHE A 135 -18.75 -19.61 -34.44
C PHE A 135 -17.59 -18.67 -34.06
N LEU A 136 -17.84 -17.37 -33.85
CA LEU A 136 -16.80 -16.34 -33.68
C LEU A 136 -16.49 -15.93 -32.23
N LEU A 137 -17.12 -16.55 -31.22
CA LEU A 137 -16.75 -16.23 -29.84
C LEU A 137 -15.38 -16.84 -29.50
N PRO A 138 -14.46 -16.05 -28.91
CA PRO A 138 -13.18 -16.56 -28.40
C PRO A 138 -13.43 -17.75 -27.47
N ILE A 139 -12.78 -18.87 -27.76
CA ILE A 139 -13.04 -20.13 -27.06
C ILE A 139 -12.56 -20.08 -25.60
N ASP A 140 -11.69 -19.11 -25.30
CA ASP A 140 -11.18 -18.73 -23.99
C ASP A 140 -12.30 -18.31 -23.01
N GLU A 141 -13.49 -18.02 -23.55
CA GLU A 141 -14.68 -17.55 -22.82
C GLU A 141 -15.83 -18.56 -22.80
N ILE A 142 -15.59 -19.84 -23.13
CA ILE A 142 -16.54 -20.92 -22.82
C ILE A 142 -16.55 -21.10 -21.30
N SER A 143 -17.30 -20.21 -20.64
CA SER A 143 -17.83 -20.44 -19.30
C SER A 143 -18.49 -21.81 -19.32
N ARG A 144 -18.18 -22.72 -18.38
CA ARG A 144 -18.68 -24.11 -18.37
C ARG A 144 -20.17 -24.18 -18.77
N HIS A 145 -20.42 -24.53 -20.02
CA HIS A 145 -21.75 -24.67 -20.55
C HIS A 145 -22.12 -26.14 -20.39
N GLN A 146 -22.76 -26.47 -19.25
CA GLN A 146 -23.21 -27.82 -18.92
C GLN A 146 -24.02 -28.47 -20.06
N GLU A 147 -24.68 -27.66 -20.89
CA GLU A 147 -25.40 -28.10 -22.10
C GLU A 147 -24.52 -28.82 -23.13
N TYR A 148 -23.22 -28.47 -23.24
CA TYR A 148 -22.28 -29.10 -24.18
C TYR A 148 -21.44 -30.21 -23.57
N GLU A 149 -21.61 -30.51 -22.27
CA GLU A 149 -20.92 -31.62 -21.61
C GLU A 149 -21.65 -32.96 -21.81
N GLN A 150 -22.81 -32.94 -22.45
CA GLN A 150 -23.57 -34.16 -22.74
C GLN A 150 -22.73 -35.16 -23.55
N GLY A 151 -22.58 -36.37 -23.01
CA GLY A 151 -21.82 -37.44 -23.64
C GLY A 151 -20.30 -37.37 -23.45
N ILE A 152 -19.79 -36.36 -22.72
CA ILE A 152 -18.39 -36.35 -22.26
C ILE A 152 -18.27 -37.24 -21.03
N SER A 153 -17.21 -38.06 -20.99
CA SER A 153 -16.94 -38.94 -19.85
C SER A 153 -16.65 -38.13 -18.57
N GLU A 154 -17.21 -38.57 -17.44
CA GLU A 154 -16.99 -37.94 -16.12
C GLU A 154 -15.50 -37.84 -15.75
N ASN A 155 -14.67 -38.80 -16.18
CA ASN A 155 -13.23 -38.75 -15.93
C ASN A 155 -12.56 -37.57 -16.68
N ILE A 156 -12.98 -37.29 -17.92
CA ILE A 156 -12.45 -36.17 -18.70
C ILE A 156 -12.88 -34.83 -18.09
N ILE A 157 -14.11 -34.75 -17.57
CA ILE A 157 -14.62 -33.57 -16.87
C ILE A 157 -13.83 -33.34 -15.57
N TYR A 158 -13.63 -34.40 -14.78
CA TYR A 158 -12.87 -34.33 -13.52
C TYR A 158 -11.42 -33.89 -13.74
N GLU A 159 -10.72 -34.50 -14.70
CA GLU A 159 -9.33 -34.16 -15.03
C GLU A 159 -9.21 -32.74 -15.61
N GLN A 160 -10.22 -32.28 -16.38
CA GLN A 160 -10.32 -30.89 -16.82
C GLN A 160 -10.43 -29.93 -15.63
N ASP A 161 -11.22 -30.27 -14.61
CA ASP A 161 -11.36 -29.45 -13.40
C ASP A 161 -10.05 -29.35 -12.62
N LEU A 162 -9.31 -30.46 -12.52
CA LEU A 162 -7.96 -30.45 -11.94
C LEU A 162 -6.99 -29.55 -12.73
N TRP A 163 -7.06 -29.59 -14.07
CA TRP A 163 -6.27 -28.70 -14.91
C TRP A 163 -6.60 -27.22 -14.67
N ILE A 164 -7.90 -26.87 -14.59
CA ILE A 164 -8.36 -25.49 -14.34
C ILE A 164 -7.83 -25.00 -13.00
N ASP A 165 -7.99 -25.77 -11.94
CA ASP A 165 -7.55 -25.42 -10.58
C ASP A 165 -6.01 -25.24 -10.53
N ALA A 166 -5.25 -26.18 -11.12
CA ALA A 166 -3.79 -26.06 -11.22
C ALA A 166 -3.36 -24.82 -12.02
N ASN A 167 -4.06 -24.51 -13.12
CA ASN A 167 -3.77 -23.34 -13.95
C ASN A 167 -4.10 -22.02 -13.22
N GLU A 168 -5.21 -21.96 -12.47
CA GLU A 168 -5.55 -20.80 -11.63
C GLU A 168 -4.47 -20.57 -10.57
N LYS A 169 -4.08 -21.61 -9.83
CA LYS A 169 -3.02 -21.56 -8.83
C LYS A 169 -1.68 -21.11 -9.43
N TYR A 170 -1.31 -21.66 -10.58
CA TYR A 170 -0.12 -21.24 -11.35
C TYR A 170 -0.15 -19.74 -11.68
N ASN A 171 -1.27 -19.26 -12.25
CA ASN A 171 -1.41 -17.86 -12.66
C ASN A 171 -1.39 -16.92 -11.44
N LYS A 172 -2.01 -17.33 -10.33
CA LYS A 172 -1.99 -16.58 -9.06
C LYS A 172 -0.57 -16.46 -8.51
N ALA A 173 0.18 -17.56 -8.41
CA ALA A 173 1.55 -17.56 -7.91
C ALA A 173 2.48 -16.72 -8.81
N LYS A 174 2.33 -16.84 -10.14
CA LYS A 174 3.08 -16.04 -11.11
C LYS A 174 2.76 -14.55 -11.02
N SER A 175 1.49 -14.19 -10.83
CA SER A 175 1.05 -12.81 -10.61
C SER A 175 1.60 -12.25 -9.31
N GLU A 176 1.58 -13.03 -8.22
CA GLU A 176 2.17 -12.61 -6.94
C GLU A 176 3.67 -12.35 -7.08
N LEU A 177 4.39 -13.26 -7.74
CA LEU A 177 5.82 -13.11 -8.03
C LEU A 177 6.11 -11.86 -8.85
N ALA A 178 5.33 -11.61 -9.91
CA ALA A 178 5.47 -10.44 -10.77
C ALA A 178 5.17 -9.13 -10.04
N ASN A 179 4.25 -9.14 -9.08
CA ASN A 179 3.87 -7.98 -8.28
C ASN A 179 4.80 -7.70 -7.09
N GLN A 180 5.76 -8.59 -6.77
CA GLN A 180 6.67 -8.38 -5.64
C GLN A 180 7.39 -7.01 -5.66
N PRO A 181 7.94 -6.52 -6.78
CA PRO A 181 8.59 -5.21 -6.81
C PRO A 181 7.64 -4.06 -6.49
N LYS A 182 6.39 -4.13 -6.97
CA LYS A 182 5.36 -3.13 -6.69
C LYS A 182 4.95 -3.18 -5.22
N ASN A 183 4.70 -4.37 -4.67
CA ASN A 183 4.38 -4.56 -3.26
C ASN A 183 5.50 -4.06 -2.34
N ALA A 184 6.77 -4.30 -2.72
CA ALA A 184 7.93 -3.80 -1.98
C ALA A 184 8.04 -2.27 -2.02
N GLU A 185 7.65 -1.63 -3.12
CA GLU A 185 7.60 -0.18 -3.26
C GLU A 185 6.50 0.45 -2.39
N GLU A 186 5.29 -0.11 -2.44
CA GLU A 186 4.16 0.32 -1.60
C GLU A 186 4.47 0.14 -0.10
N ARG A 187 5.11 -0.99 0.27
CA ARG A 187 5.58 -1.23 1.64
C ARG A 187 6.67 -0.24 2.04
N ALA A 188 7.65 0.02 1.17
CA ALA A 188 8.69 1.00 1.43
C ALA A 188 8.12 2.39 1.68
N GLU A 189 7.18 2.84 0.84
CA GLU A 189 6.51 4.12 1.01
C GLU A 189 5.73 4.18 2.33
N SER A 190 4.94 3.14 2.64
CA SER A 190 4.17 3.07 3.89
C SER A 190 5.04 3.09 5.14
N GLU A 191 6.15 2.34 5.16
CA GLU A 191 7.10 2.32 6.27
C GLU A 191 7.75 3.69 6.47
N LEU A 192 8.17 4.36 5.38
CA LEU A 192 8.78 5.69 5.43
C LEU A 192 7.78 6.76 5.91
N ARG A 193 6.53 6.70 5.45
CA ARG A 193 5.46 7.60 5.93
C ARG A 193 5.16 7.38 7.42
N THR A 194 5.11 6.12 7.85
CA THR A 194 4.90 5.75 9.27
C THR A 194 6.04 6.25 10.13
N TRP A 195 7.28 6.06 9.68
CA TRP A 195 8.48 6.56 10.35
C TRP A 195 8.44 8.09 10.49
N ALA A 196 8.13 8.83 9.43
CA ALA A 196 8.01 10.29 9.46
C ALA A 196 6.98 10.75 10.51
N TRP A 197 5.85 10.05 10.63
CA TRP A 197 4.85 10.32 11.68
C TRP A 197 5.37 10.03 13.08
N GLN A 198 6.09 8.92 13.28
CA GLN A 198 6.69 8.58 14.57
C GLN A 198 7.71 9.64 15.00
N VAL A 199 8.64 10.02 14.12
CA VAL A 199 9.64 11.06 14.39
C VAL A 199 8.96 12.39 14.75
N ARG A 200 7.90 12.77 14.02
CA ARG A 200 7.10 13.97 14.32
C ARG A 200 6.48 13.92 15.73
N LYS A 201 5.89 12.77 16.11
CA LYS A 201 5.30 12.57 17.44
C LYS A 201 6.34 12.67 18.54
N ILE A 202 7.50 12.03 18.35
CA ILE A 202 8.63 12.08 19.30
C ILE A 202 9.11 13.53 19.48
N ALA A 203 9.39 14.25 18.38
CA ALA A 203 9.85 15.63 18.45
C ALA A 203 8.83 16.55 19.16
N THR A 204 7.53 16.35 18.90
CA THR A 204 6.45 17.08 19.57
C THR A 204 6.38 16.75 21.06
N GLY A 205 6.53 15.48 21.41
CA GLY A 205 6.54 15.01 22.80
C GLY A 205 7.71 15.58 23.60
N ILE A 206 8.92 15.57 23.03
CA ILE A 206 10.12 16.17 23.64
C ILE A 206 9.88 17.66 23.91
N TRP A 207 9.40 18.41 22.91
CA TRP A 207 9.10 19.83 23.08
C TRP A 207 8.05 20.09 24.16
N ALA A 208 6.95 19.33 24.15
CA ALA A 208 5.88 19.48 25.14
C ALA A 208 6.40 19.17 26.56
N GLY A 209 7.24 18.14 26.71
CA GLY A 209 7.88 17.81 27.98
C GLY A 209 8.79 18.93 28.49
N LEU A 210 9.62 19.51 27.62
CA LEU A 210 10.47 20.66 27.95
C LEU A 210 9.65 21.89 28.35
N LEU A 211 8.55 22.15 27.65
CA LEU A 211 7.64 23.26 27.95
C LEU A 211 7.03 23.09 29.36
N LEU A 212 6.49 21.91 29.66
CA LEU A 212 5.89 21.61 30.97
C LEU A 212 6.91 21.72 32.11
N LEU A 213 8.11 21.17 31.94
CA LEU A 213 9.18 21.25 32.92
C LEU A 213 9.60 22.71 33.18
N THR A 214 9.68 23.53 32.12
CA THR A 214 10.00 24.95 32.23
C THR A 214 8.90 25.72 32.98
N ILE A 215 7.62 25.43 32.72
CA ILE A 215 6.48 26.01 33.45
C ILE A 215 6.57 25.66 34.94
N LEU A 216 6.79 24.38 35.27
CA LEU A 216 6.90 23.91 36.66
C LEU A 216 8.03 24.61 37.42
N ILE A 217 9.23 24.70 36.83
CA ILE A 217 10.38 25.40 37.44
C ILE A 217 10.04 26.88 37.66
N THR A 218 9.43 27.54 36.67
CA THR A 218 9.05 28.96 36.78
C THR A 218 8.08 29.18 37.95
N VAL A 219 7.06 28.33 38.09
CA VAL A 219 6.08 28.41 39.19
C VAL A 219 6.73 28.18 40.55
N ILE A 220 7.64 27.19 40.67
CA ILE A 220 8.35 26.91 41.93
C ILE A 220 9.19 28.12 42.35
N LEU A 221 9.97 28.70 41.44
CA LEU A 221 10.81 29.86 41.72
C LEU A 221 10.00 31.11 42.06
N LEU A 222 8.88 31.34 41.36
CA LEU A 222 7.95 32.44 41.68
C LEU A 222 7.35 32.30 43.09
N LYS A 223 7.02 31.07 43.52
CA LYS A 223 6.53 30.82 44.88
C LYS A 223 7.60 31.05 45.93
N GLN A 224 8.87 30.73 45.65
CA GLN A 224 9.98 30.96 46.57
C GLN A 224 10.26 32.46 46.76
N ASP A 225 10.26 33.24 45.68
CA ASP A 225 10.52 34.70 45.71
C ASP A 225 9.45 35.44 46.55
N LYS A 226 8.18 34.98 46.49
CA LYS A 226 7.09 35.50 47.32
C LYS A 226 7.22 35.20 48.81
N LYS A 227 7.94 34.14 49.21
CA LYS A 227 8.15 33.81 50.63
C LYS A 227 9.26 34.65 51.27
N THR A 228 10.15 35.21 50.46
CA THR A 228 11.29 36.00 50.92
C THR A 228 11.02 37.51 50.94
N THR A 229 9.84 37.94 50.49
CA THR A 229 9.38 39.34 50.49
C THR A 229 8.35 39.52 51.58
#